data_AF-A0A657LZ82-F1
#
_entry.id   AF-A0A657LZ82-F1
#
_cell.length_a   1.000
_cell.length_b   1.000
_cell.length_c   1.000
_cell.angle_alpha   90.00
_cell.angle_beta   90.00
_cell.angle_gamma   90.00
#
_symmetry.space_group_name_H-M   'P 1'
#
loop_
_entity.id
_entity.type
_entity.pdbx_description
1 polymer ?
#
loop_
_entity_poly.entity_id
_entity_poly.type
_entity_poly.pdbx_seq_one_letter_code
_entity_poly.pdbx_strand_id
1 'polypeptide(L)'
;MLRLVTDRLLLPAGMATLLVLSLAYWWLDNGPHEIFGTLLFGLLAWHLSINRRWFLKLRVGRYDARRFAVVAIHTWLALNMVVLFVTSILISRSLLSFIQFTDNVSVIELHWFSAYWVVMIIAVHVGTHWSRVMAAAGTLFRLTPSRIRAWVLRLAAVMFVALGAWSFAVLGVSTKLMFGYSLDFWDFTTSVTPFFAHWTAIVAGVAVLSHYSMAGLRSAGTLRSQSRKGGT
;
A
#
# COMPACT_ATOMS: atom_id res chain seq x y z
N MET A 1 5.57 -24.48 -5.17
CA MET A 1 5.63 -23.68 -3.93
C MET A 1 6.36 -22.35 -4.15
N LEU A 2 7.59 -22.37 -4.69
CA LEU A 2 8.41 -21.18 -4.98
C LEU A 2 7.68 -20.08 -5.77
N ARG A 3 7.14 -20.36 -6.97
CA ARG A 3 6.42 -19.36 -7.78
C ARG A 3 5.27 -18.67 -7.04
N LEU A 4 4.52 -19.41 -6.23
CA LEU A 4 3.41 -18.85 -5.46
C LEU A 4 3.89 -17.92 -4.34
N VAL A 5 5.02 -18.22 -3.71
CA VAL A 5 5.64 -17.37 -2.67
C VAL A 5 6.22 -16.11 -3.31
N THR A 6 6.94 -16.26 -4.44
CA THR A 6 7.50 -15.13 -5.18
C THR A 6 6.41 -14.16 -5.62
N ASP A 7 5.38 -14.66 -6.31
CA ASP A 7 4.33 -13.81 -6.89
C ASP A 7 3.41 -13.17 -5.83
N ARG A 8 3.16 -13.86 -4.71
CA ARG A 8 2.16 -13.43 -3.72
C ARG A 8 2.74 -12.73 -2.49
N LEU A 9 4.04 -12.87 -2.23
CA LEU A 9 4.69 -12.28 -1.06
C LEU A 9 5.89 -11.42 -1.48
N LEU A 10 6.88 -11.99 -2.16
CA LEU A 10 8.14 -11.29 -2.44
C LEU A 10 7.95 -10.13 -3.40
N LEU A 11 7.20 -10.32 -4.48
CA LEU A 11 6.93 -9.27 -5.47
C LEU A 11 6.19 -8.07 -4.84
N PRO A 12 5.05 -8.26 -4.14
CA PRO A 12 4.41 -7.15 -3.41
C PRO A 12 5.29 -6.51 -2.34
N ALA A 13 6.06 -7.30 -1.59
CA ALA A 13 6.97 -6.77 -0.56
C ALA A 13 8.10 -5.93 -1.17
N GLY A 14 8.66 -6.37 -2.30
CA GLY A 14 9.67 -5.62 -3.05
C GLY A 14 9.13 -4.28 -3.54
N MET A 15 7.93 -4.27 -4.13
CA MET A 15 7.27 -3.01 -4.55
C MET A 15 7.02 -2.07 -3.36
N ALA A 16 6.50 -2.58 -2.24
CA ALA A 16 6.27 -1.76 -1.05
C ALA A 16 7.58 -1.19 -0.48
N THR A 17 8.66 -1.97 -0.52
CA THR A 17 9.98 -1.53 -0.06
C THR A 17 10.54 -0.43 -0.96
N LEU A 18 10.50 -0.61 -2.28
CA LEU A 18 10.96 0.41 -3.24
C LEU A 18 10.18 1.71 -3.09
N LEU A 19 8.86 1.63 -2.91
CA LEU A 19 8.03 2.81 -2.68
C LEU A 19 8.44 3.56 -1.41
N VAL A 20 8.63 2.86 -0.29
CA VAL A 20 9.06 3.47 0.97
C VAL A 20 10.46 4.06 0.85
N LEU A 21 11.38 3.40 0.13
CA LEU A 21 12.70 3.96 -0.18
C LEU A 21 12.59 5.24 -1.01
N SER A 22 11.70 5.29 -1.99
CA SER A 22 11.46 6.49 -2.80
C SER A 22 10.96 7.68 -1.98
N LEU A 23 10.31 7.48 -0.82
CA LEU A 23 9.90 8.60 0.05
C LEU A 23 11.09 9.31 0.72
N ALA A 24 12.25 8.65 0.83
CA ALA A 24 13.45 9.22 1.43
C ALA A 24 14.27 10.05 0.42
N TYR A 25 13.60 10.83 -0.44
CA TYR A 25 14.24 11.66 -1.48
C TYR A 25 15.31 12.58 -0.92
N TRP A 26 15.02 13.29 0.18
CA TRP A 26 15.96 14.23 0.81
C TRP A 26 17.22 13.57 1.40
N TRP A 27 17.23 12.24 1.53
CA TRP A 27 18.40 11.48 1.95
C TRP A 27 19.15 10.84 0.79
N LEU A 28 18.41 10.25 -0.15
CA LEU A 28 18.96 9.46 -1.24
C LEU A 28 19.26 10.27 -2.49
N ASP A 29 18.72 11.48 -2.58
CA ASP A 29 18.78 12.36 -3.75
C ASP A 29 18.10 11.76 -5.00
N ASN A 30 18.20 12.48 -6.12
CA ASN A 30 17.44 12.20 -7.32
C ASN A 30 17.79 10.86 -8.00
N GLY A 31 19.07 10.53 -8.10
CA GLY A 31 19.53 9.33 -8.84
C GLY A 31 18.94 8.02 -8.31
N PRO A 32 19.16 7.66 -7.03
CA PRO A 32 18.55 6.48 -6.43
C PRO A 32 17.02 6.53 -6.40
N HIS A 33 16.40 7.70 -6.18
CA HIS A 33 14.95 7.85 -6.22
C HIS A 33 14.36 7.43 -7.57
N GLU A 34 14.95 7.89 -8.67
CA GLU A 34 14.53 7.51 -10.02
C GLU A 34 14.75 6.04 -10.30
N ILE A 35 15.88 5.45 -9.89
CA ILE A 35 16.14 4.01 -10.03
C ILE A 35 15.06 3.20 -9.29
N PHE A 36 14.75 3.57 -8.05
CA PHE A 36 13.71 2.89 -7.27
C PHE A 36 12.32 3.06 -7.89
N GLY A 37 11.99 4.25 -8.40
CA GLY A 37 10.77 4.51 -9.14
C GLY A 37 10.65 3.65 -10.40
N THR A 38 11.70 3.59 -11.23
CA THR A 38 11.73 2.75 -12.43
C THR A 38 11.55 1.26 -12.10
N LEU A 39 12.27 0.77 -11.09
CA LEU A 39 12.13 -0.61 -10.62
C LEU A 39 10.72 -0.87 -10.10
N LEU A 40 10.13 0.05 -9.34
CA LEU A 40 8.77 -0.04 -8.82
C LEU A 40 7.75 -0.19 -9.97
N PHE A 41 7.83 0.66 -10.99
CA PHE A 41 6.91 0.59 -12.14
C PHE A 41 7.12 -0.67 -12.98
N GLY A 42 8.36 -1.13 -13.14
CA GLY A 42 8.66 -2.42 -13.78
C GLY A 42 8.04 -3.61 -13.03
N LEU A 43 8.20 -3.65 -11.70
CA LEU A 43 7.58 -4.66 -10.85
C LEU A 43 6.05 -4.55 -10.83
N LEU A 44 5.50 -3.33 -10.91
CA LEU A 44 4.06 -3.11 -11.02
C LEU A 44 3.51 -3.70 -12.33
N ALA A 45 4.17 -3.46 -13.47
CA ALA A 45 3.79 -4.05 -14.75
C ALA A 45 3.80 -5.59 -14.70
N TRP A 46 4.81 -6.17 -14.07
CA TRP A 46 4.86 -7.61 -13.81
C TRP A 46 3.67 -8.05 -12.94
N HIS A 47 3.43 -7.36 -11.83
CA HIS A 47 2.36 -7.65 -10.89
C HIS A 47 0.98 -7.62 -11.56
N LEU A 48 0.72 -6.64 -12.43
CA LEU A 48 -0.51 -6.54 -13.21
C LEU A 48 -0.64 -7.71 -14.20
N SER A 49 0.45 -8.08 -14.87
CA SER A 49 0.46 -9.16 -15.88
C SER A 49 0.13 -10.53 -15.28
N ILE A 50 0.71 -10.86 -14.11
CA ILE A 50 0.40 -12.12 -13.41
C ILE A 50 -1.02 -12.11 -12.83
N ASN A 51 -1.55 -10.94 -12.46
CA ASN A 51 -2.88 -10.78 -11.87
C ASN A 51 -3.97 -10.40 -12.90
N ARG A 52 -3.69 -10.49 -14.21
CA ARG A 52 -4.62 -10.09 -15.28
C ARG A 52 -6.03 -10.71 -15.19
N ARG A 53 -6.11 -11.92 -14.62
CA ARG A 53 -7.38 -12.65 -14.40
C ARG A 53 -8.33 -11.91 -13.45
N TRP A 54 -7.82 -11.05 -12.57
CA TRP A 54 -8.66 -10.22 -11.70
C TRP A 54 -9.51 -9.25 -12.53
N PHE A 55 -8.93 -8.61 -13.54
CA PHE A 55 -9.65 -7.69 -14.43
C PHE A 55 -10.76 -8.40 -15.21
N LEU A 56 -10.51 -9.63 -15.69
CA LEU A 56 -11.53 -10.43 -16.37
C LEU A 56 -12.73 -10.73 -15.45
N LYS A 57 -12.48 -10.94 -14.15
CA LYS A 57 -13.52 -11.22 -13.18
C LYS A 57 -14.37 -10.00 -12.84
N LEU A 58 -13.92 -8.76 -13.09
CA LEU A 58 -14.73 -7.56 -12.86
C LEU A 58 -16.05 -7.59 -13.63
N ARG A 59 -16.06 -8.20 -14.82
CA ARG A 59 -17.25 -8.28 -15.70
C ARG A 59 -18.27 -9.34 -15.29
N VAL A 60 -17.96 -10.19 -14.30
CA VAL A 60 -18.75 -11.40 -14.02
C VAL A 60 -19.26 -11.43 -12.57
N GLY A 61 -20.56 -11.68 -12.38
CA GLY A 61 -21.18 -11.95 -11.08
C GLY A 61 -21.71 -10.70 -10.35
N ARG A 62 -22.48 -10.93 -9.28
CA ARG A 62 -23.10 -9.85 -8.47
C ARG A 62 -22.06 -9.12 -7.63
N TYR A 63 -22.31 -7.84 -7.38
CA TYR A 63 -21.50 -6.98 -6.51
C TYR A 63 -22.10 -6.94 -5.11
N ASP A 64 -21.42 -7.55 -4.15
CA ASP A 64 -21.68 -7.32 -2.73
C ASP A 64 -20.85 -6.11 -2.23
N ALA A 65 -21.17 -5.61 -1.03
CA ALA A 65 -20.51 -4.44 -0.45
C ALA A 65 -18.98 -4.61 -0.37
N ARG A 66 -18.52 -5.83 -0.05
CA ARG A 66 -17.11 -6.18 0.02
C ARG A 66 -16.43 -6.06 -1.34
N ARG A 67 -17.06 -6.61 -2.39
CA ARG A 67 -16.53 -6.57 -3.76
C ARG A 67 -16.51 -5.14 -4.29
N PHE A 68 -17.55 -4.36 -4.02
CA PHE A 68 -17.59 -2.94 -4.38
C PHE A 68 -16.42 -2.17 -3.74
N ALA A 69 -16.21 -2.33 -2.42
CA ALA A 69 -15.10 -1.68 -1.71
C ALA A 69 -13.73 -2.04 -2.31
N VAL A 70 -13.48 -3.32 -2.61
CA VAL A 70 -12.22 -3.76 -3.25
C VAL A 70 -12.04 -3.11 -4.62
N VAL A 71 -13.09 -3.05 -5.44
CA VAL A 71 -13.01 -2.42 -6.77
C VAL A 71 -12.74 -0.93 -6.63
N ALA A 72 -13.42 -0.23 -5.73
CA ALA A 72 -13.17 1.20 -5.48
C ALA A 72 -11.72 1.47 -5.07
N ILE A 73 -11.17 0.68 -4.14
CA ILE A 73 -9.77 0.78 -3.70
C ILE A 73 -8.81 0.57 -4.88
N HIS A 74 -9.04 -0.44 -5.72
CA HIS A 74 -8.18 -0.72 -6.87
C HIS A 74 -8.27 0.36 -7.95
N THR A 75 -9.46 0.88 -8.22
CA THR A 75 -9.64 1.98 -9.18
C THR A 75 -8.91 3.23 -8.70
N TRP A 76 -9.07 3.60 -7.42
CA TRP A 76 -8.37 4.75 -6.87
C TRP A 76 -6.85 4.55 -6.88
N LEU A 77 -6.36 3.35 -6.50
CA LEU A 77 -4.94 3.03 -6.59
C LEU A 77 -4.41 3.16 -8.02
N ALA A 78 -5.16 2.67 -9.01
CA ALA A 78 -4.77 2.74 -10.41
C ALA A 78 -4.67 4.19 -10.91
N LEU A 79 -5.66 5.03 -10.59
CA LEU A 79 -5.64 6.45 -10.95
C LEU A 79 -4.42 7.16 -10.35
N ASN A 80 -4.16 6.94 -9.05
CA ASN A 80 -3.00 7.52 -8.39
C ASN A 80 -1.67 7.00 -8.96
N MET A 81 -1.57 5.70 -9.27
CA MET A 81 -0.37 5.16 -9.92
C MET A 81 -0.11 5.76 -11.30
N VAL A 82 -1.15 6.08 -12.07
CA VAL A 82 -1.00 6.77 -13.36
C VAL A 82 -0.50 8.20 -13.15
N VAL A 83 -1.08 8.94 -12.21
CA VAL A 83 -0.60 10.30 -11.87
C VAL A 83 0.86 10.26 -11.42
N LEU A 84 1.21 9.33 -10.52
CA LEU A 84 2.57 9.15 -10.03
C LEU A 84 3.54 8.82 -11.17
N PHE A 85 3.17 7.92 -12.08
CA PHE A 85 4.00 7.55 -13.23
C PHE A 85 4.24 8.71 -14.20
N VAL A 86 3.17 9.41 -14.60
CA VAL A 86 3.27 10.53 -15.54
C VAL A 86 4.10 11.65 -14.92
N THR A 87 3.83 12.01 -13.67
CA THR A 87 4.62 13.04 -12.98
C THR A 87 6.07 12.63 -12.79
N SER A 88 6.37 11.35 -12.47
CA SER A 88 7.75 10.84 -12.41
C SER A 88 8.52 11.03 -13.71
N ILE A 89 7.89 10.78 -14.87
CA ILE A 89 8.54 11.00 -16.18
C ILE A 89 8.82 12.47 -16.40
N LEU A 90 7.84 13.33 -16.11
CA LEU A 90 7.94 14.77 -16.36
C LEU A 90 9.00 15.47 -15.51
N ILE A 91 9.23 15.02 -14.28
CA ILE A 91 10.21 15.64 -13.37
C ILE A 91 11.58 14.97 -13.40
N SER A 92 11.76 13.86 -14.14
CA SER A 92 13.00 13.11 -14.18
C SER A 92 14.17 13.94 -14.74
N ARG A 93 15.32 13.85 -14.06
CA ARG A 93 16.58 14.54 -14.39
C ARG A 93 17.74 13.61 -14.62
N SER A 94 17.76 12.42 -14.03
CA SER A 94 18.92 11.54 -14.11
C SER A 94 18.78 10.55 -15.28
N LEU A 95 17.75 9.72 -15.27
CA LEU A 95 17.49 8.67 -16.27
C LEU A 95 16.99 9.25 -17.59
N LEU A 96 16.23 10.35 -17.55
CA LEU A 96 15.72 11.06 -18.72
C LEU A 96 16.41 12.42 -18.93
N SER A 97 17.66 12.55 -18.50
CA SER A 97 18.47 13.79 -18.60
C SER A 97 18.51 14.41 -20.00
N PHE A 98 18.36 13.60 -21.05
CA PHE A 98 18.38 14.03 -22.45
C PHE A 98 17.10 14.76 -22.91
N ILE A 99 16.00 14.69 -22.15
CA ILE A 99 14.75 15.39 -22.43
C ILE A 99 14.29 16.07 -21.12
N GLN A 100 14.71 17.30 -20.88
CA GLN A 100 14.18 18.10 -19.76
C GLN A 100 12.72 18.46 -20.04
N PHE A 101 11.76 17.77 -19.40
CA PHE A 101 10.34 17.94 -19.69
C PHE A 101 9.73 19.15 -18.96
N THR A 102 9.90 19.29 -17.65
CA THR A 102 9.36 20.44 -16.91
C THR A 102 9.99 20.67 -15.53
N ASP A 103 10.04 21.94 -15.11
CA ASP A 103 10.46 22.40 -13.78
C ASP A 103 9.27 22.98 -13.00
N ASN A 104 8.05 22.72 -13.49
CA ASN A 104 6.84 23.31 -12.92
C ASN A 104 6.59 22.77 -11.51
N VAL A 105 6.59 23.69 -10.53
CA VAL A 105 6.34 23.42 -9.11
C VAL A 105 5.05 22.63 -8.90
N SER A 106 3.98 22.95 -9.62
CA SER A 106 2.69 22.24 -9.48
C SER A 106 2.77 20.76 -9.87
N VAL A 107 3.64 20.40 -10.82
CA VAL A 107 3.86 18.99 -11.21
C VAL A 107 4.62 18.25 -10.10
N ILE A 108 5.58 18.91 -9.47
CA ILE A 108 6.33 18.36 -8.32
C ILE A 108 5.40 18.17 -7.11
N GLU A 109 4.57 19.17 -6.80
CA GLU A 109 3.59 19.08 -5.70
C GLU A 109 2.58 17.95 -5.95
N LEU A 110 2.09 17.81 -7.19
CA LEU A 110 1.20 16.71 -7.57
C LEU A 110 1.89 15.36 -7.45
N HIS A 111 3.18 15.27 -7.79
CA HIS A 111 3.98 14.06 -7.62
C HIS A 111 4.04 13.63 -6.15
N TRP A 112 4.41 14.56 -5.24
CA TRP A 112 4.46 14.30 -3.81
C TRP A 112 3.10 13.91 -3.24
N PHE A 113 2.07 14.67 -3.60
CA PHE A 113 0.70 14.38 -3.17
C PHE A 113 0.27 12.98 -3.59
N SER A 114 0.50 12.62 -4.85
CA SER A 114 0.19 11.29 -5.36
C SER A 114 0.99 10.21 -4.65
N ALA A 115 2.29 10.43 -4.41
CA ALA A 115 3.16 9.48 -3.70
C ALA A 115 2.63 9.17 -2.29
N TYR A 116 2.24 10.19 -1.52
CA TYR A 116 1.68 10.00 -0.18
C TYR A 116 0.36 9.23 -0.21
N TRP A 117 -0.54 9.55 -1.16
CA TRP A 117 -1.79 8.79 -1.32
C TRP A 117 -1.54 7.35 -1.76
N VAL A 118 -0.60 7.11 -2.67
CA VAL A 118 -0.23 5.77 -3.13
C VAL A 118 0.22 4.89 -1.96
N VAL A 119 1.06 5.39 -1.06
CA VAL A 119 1.51 4.65 0.13
C VAL A 119 0.33 4.25 1.01
N MET A 120 -0.59 5.18 1.28
CA MET A 120 -1.77 4.93 2.11
C MET A 120 -2.73 3.92 1.46
N ILE A 121 -3.00 4.06 0.16
CA ILE A 121 -3.89 3.14 -0.57
C ILE A 121 -3.26 1.76 -0.70
N ILE A 122 -1.93 1.65 -0.86
CA ILE A 122 -1.22 0.37 -0.82
C ILE A 122 -1.37 -0.30 0.56
N ALA A 123 -1.23 0.44 1.65
CA ALA A 123 -1.45 -0.10 2.98
C ALA A 123 -2.87 -0.67 3.12
N VAL A 124 -3.89 0.06 2.65
CA VAL A 124 -5.27 -0.43 2.59
C VAL A 124 -5.37 -1.68 1.71
N HIS A 125 -4.77 -1.66 0.51
CA HIS A 125 -4.76 -2.79 -0.43
C HIS A 125 -4.18 -4.06 0.22
N VAL A 126 -3.04 -3.95 0.91
CA VAL A 126 -2.42 -5.05 1.67
C VAL A 126 -3.40 -5.60 2.71
N GLY A 127 -4.07 -4.73 3.46
CA GLY A 127 -5.09 -5.11 4.45
C GLY A 127 -6.24 -5.91 3.84
N THR A 128 -6.73 -5.52 2.65
CA THR A 128 -7.80 -6.25 1.96
C THR A 128 -7.41 -7.67 1.53
N HIS A 129 -6.10 -7.91 1.38
CA HIS A 129 -5.52 -9.18 0.98
C HIS A 129 -4.83 -9.93 2.13
N TRP A 130 -4.88 -9.42 3.36
CA TRP A 130 -4.14 -9.94 4.50
C TRP A 130 -4.41 -11.43 4.80
N SER A 131 -5.65 -11.91 4.61
CA SER A 131 -5.95 -13.35 4.75
C SER A 131 -5.16 -14.23 3.79
N ARG A 132 -4.87 -13.75 2.58
CA ARG A 132 -4.02 -14.46 1.61
C ARG A 132 -2.55 -14.43 2.03
N VAL A 133 -2.08 -13.31 2.56
CA VAL A 133 -0.73 -13.15 3.09
C VAL A 133 -0.50 -14.12 4.27
N MET A 134 -1.42 -14.16 5.23
CA MET A 134 -1.37 -15.08 6.37
C MET A 134 -1.39 -16.55 5.93
N ALA A 135 -2.20 -16.91 4.92
CA ALA A 135 -2.25 -18.28 4.40
C ALA A 135 -0.94 -18.69 3.70
N ALA A 136 -0.35 -17.78 2.93
CA ALA A 136 0.94 -18.01 2.26
C ALA A 136 2.08 -18.14 3.29
N ALA A 137 2.13 -17.24 4.28
CA ALA A 137 3.10 -17.31 5.38
C ALA A 137 2.93 -18.58 6.22
N GLY A 138 1.69 -18.96 6.54
CA GLY A 138 1.40 -20.19 7.27
C GLY A 138 1.89 -21.45 6.54
N THR A 139 1.74 -21.49 5.21
CA THR A 139 2.28 -22.56 4.38
C THR A 139 3.81 -22.57 4.37
N LEU A 140 4.44 -21.40 4.21
CA LEU A 140 5.89 -21.26 4.14
C LEU A 140 6.58 -21.71 5.44
N PHE A 141 6.03 -21.30 6.58
CA PHE A 141 6.58 -21.59 7.91
C PHE A 141 5.97 -22.86 8.54
N ARG A 142 5.16 -23.64 7.79
CA ARG A 142 4.50 -24.88 8.25
C ARG A 142 3.74 -24.71 9.59
N LEU A 143 3.03 -23.60 9.72
CA LEU A 143 2.38 -23.19 10.97
C LEU A 143 1.00 -23.86 11.15
N THR A 144 0.79 -24.55 12.26
CA THR A 144 -0.52 -25.13 12.64
C THR A 144 -1.38 -24.13 13.40
N PRO A 145 -2.72 -24.12 13.28
CA PRO A 145 -3.58 -23.19 14.04
C PRO A 145 -3.34 -23.27 15.56
N SER A 146 -3.18 -22.13 16.22
CA SER A 146 -2.95 -22.05 17.67
C SER A 146 -3.69 -20.85 18.28
N ARG A 147 -4.38 -21.09 19.41
CA ARG A 147 -5.09 -20.04 20.16
C ARG A 147 -4.13 -18.99 20.71
N ILE A 148 -2.96 -19.42 21.19
CA ILE A 148 -1.91 -18.52 21.70
C ILE A 148 -1.44 -17.62 20.56
N ARG A 149 -1.12 -18.18 19.39
CA ARG A 149 -0.69 -17.39 18.23
C ARG A 149 -1.76 -16.39 17.79
N ALA A 150 -3.03 -16.77 17.84
CA ALA A 150 -4.12 -15.86 17.50
C ALA A 150 -4.18 -14.65 18.44
N TRP A 151 -4.00 -14.85 19.75
CA TRP A 151 -3.94 -13.76 20.72
C TRP A 151 -2.70 -12.88 20.56
N VAL A 152 -1.52 -13.48 20.33
CA VAL A 152 -0.28 -12.74 20.03
C VAL A 152 -0.46 -11.85 18.79
N LEU A 153 -1.03 -12.39 17.71
CA LEU A 153 -1.29 -11.61 16.49
C LEU A 153 -2.31 -10.47 16.71
N ARG A 154 -3.30 -10.67 17.57
CA ARG A 154 -4.26 -9.62 17.93
C ARG A 154 -3.61 -8.51 18.75
N LEU A 155 -2.76 -8.87 19.72
CA LEU A 155 -2.00 -7.89 20.50
C LEU A 155 -1.05 -7.10 19.59
N ALA A 156 -0.34 -7.78 18.69
CA ALA A 156 0.51 -7.14 17.69
C ALA A 156 -0.30 -6.21 16.77
N ALA A 157 -1.50 -6.59 16.36
CA ALA A 157 -2.38 -5.74 15.56
C ALA A 157 -2.75 -4.44 16.31
N VAL A 158 -3.10 -4.52 17.60
CA VAL A 158 -3.37 -3.33 18.43
C VAL A 158 -2.13 -2.44 18.53
N MET A 159 -0.96 -3.04 18.75
CA MET A 159 0.30 -2.30 18.79
C MET A 159 0.61 -1.59 17.47
N PHE A 160 0.45 -2.26 16.32
CA PHE A 160 0.69 -1.64 15.01
C PHE A 160 -0.28 -0.49 14.72
N VAL A 161 -1.53 -0.58 15.16
CA VAL A 161 -2.48 0.53 15.05
C VAL A 161 -2.04 1.71 15.93
N ALA A 162 -1.66 1.47 17.18
CA ALA A 162 -1.21 2.53 18.09
C ALA A 162 0.08 3.20 17.59
N LEU A 163 1.09 2.41 17.22
CA LEU A 163 2.36 2.90 16.66
C LEU A 163 2.14 3.61 15.33
N GLY A 164 1.26 3.10 14.48
CA GLY A 164 0.90 3.72 13.21
C GLY A 164 0.22 5.07 13.42
N ALA A 165 -0.71 5.19 14.36
CA ALA A 165 -1.38 6.45 14.69
C ALA A 165 -0.41 7.49 15.25
N TRP A 166 0.48 7.09 16.17
CA TRP A 166 1.54 7.96 16.68
C TRP A 166 2.48 8.42 15.56
N SER A 167 2.94 7.49 14.72
CA SER A 167 3.82 7.78 13.59
C SER A 167 3.16 8.69 12.55
N PHE A 168 1.86 8.52 12.32
CA PHE A 168 1.07 9.36 11.43
C PHE A 168 1.06 10.83 11.90
N ALA A 169 0.96 11.05 13.22
CA ALA A 169 1.07 12.38 13.82
C ALA A 169 2.50 12.93 13.73
N VAL A 170 3.52 12.12 14.08
CA VAL A 170 4.95 12.52 14.03
C VAL A 170 5.37 12.95 12.62
N LEU A 171 4.94 12.22 11.59
CA LEU A 171 5.27 12.55 10.20
C LEU A 171 4.32 13.58 9.58
N GLY A 172 3.32 14.09 10.31
CA GLY A 172 2.36 15.07 9.79
C GLY A 172 1.63 14.60 8.52
N VAL A 173 1.27 13.31 8.46
CA VAL A 173 0.75 12.70 7.22
C VAL A 173 -0.60 13.29 6.81
N SER A 174 -1.44 13.75 7.74
CA SER A 174 -2.70 14.44 7.42
C SER A 174 -2.48 15.66 6.52
N THR A 175 -1.49 16.50 6.87
CA THR A 175 -1.15 17.70 6.11
C THR A 175 -0.71 17.33 4.69
N LYS A 176 0.15 16.31 4.59
CA LYS A 176 0.65 15.77 3.31
C LYS A 176 -0.48 15.21 2.42
N LEU A 177 -1.49 14.58 3.01
CA LEU A 177 -2.65 14.03 2.29
C LEU A 177 -3.70 15.09 1.88
N MET A 178 -3.66 16.29 2.47
CA MET A 178 -4.61 17.38 2.21
C MET A 178 -4.04 18.48 1.31
N PHE A 179 -2.94 18.23 0.58
CA PHE A 179 -2.20 19.28 -0.16
C PHE A 179 -1.74 20.44 0.73
N GLY A 180 -1.64 20.22 2.05
CA GLY A 180 -1.15 21.23 2.96
C GLY A 180 0.35 21.44 2.78
N TYR A 181 0.76 22.70 2.71
CA TYR A 181 2.18 23.06 2.75
C TYR A 181 2.74 22.71 4.14
N SER A 182 3.62 21.72 4.23
CA SER A 182 4.39 21.44 5.46
C SER A 182 5.87 21.66 5.18
N LEU A 183 6.48 22.63 5.85
CA LEU A 183 7.93 22.81 5.87
C LEU A 183 8.64 21.71 6.69
N ASP A 184 7.88 20.92 7.44
CA ASP A 184 8.38 19.84 8.28
C ASP A 184 8.65 18.57 7.44
N PHE A 185 9.84 18.57 6.83
CA PHE A 185 10.47 17.36 6.31
C PHE A 185 11.26 16.69 7.43
N TRP A 186 11.44 15.37 7.28
CA TRP A 186 12.26 14.62 8.21
C TRP A 186 13.73 15.06 8.11
N ASP A 187 14.34 15.40 9.24
CA ASP A 187 15.76 15.72 9.31
C ASP A 187 16.61 14.45 9.26
N PHE A 188 17.06 14.11 8.06
CA PHE A 188 17.94 12.97 7.81
C PHE A 188 19.38 13.17 8.33
N THR A 189 19.76 14.39 8.72
CA THR A 189 21.08 14.64 9.33
C THR A 189 21.14 14.11 10.76
N THR A 190 20.01 14.12 11.47
CA THR A 190 19.90 13.55 12.83
C THR A 190 19.84 12.02 12.81
N SER A 191 18.93 11.43 12.03
CA SER A 191 18.83 9.97 11.93
C SER A 191 17.97 9.50 10.76
N VAL A 192 18.34 8.39 10.12
CA VAL A 192 17.60 7.80 8.99
C VAL A 192 16.61 6.73 9.43
N THR A 193 16.99 5.90 10.41
CA THR A 193 16.22 4.71 10.81
C THR A 193 14.79 5.02 11.28
N PRO A 194 14.54 6.05 12.10
CA PRO A 194 13.18 6.32 12.59
C PRO A 194 12.22 6.72 11.48
N PHE A 195 12.68 7.37 10.40
CA PHE A 195 11.84 7.67 9.24
C PHE A 195 11.19 6.41 8.66
N PHE A 196 12.01 5.39 8.39
CA PHE A 196 11.54 4.12 7.84
C PHE A 196 10.69 3.34 8.85
N ALA A 197 11.02 3.43 10.14
CA ALA A 197 10.23 2.82 11.21
C ALA A 197 8.83 3.44 11.28
N HIS A 198 8.71 4.77 11.21
CA HIS A 198 7.44 5.49 11.21
C HIS A 198 6.59 5.14 9.99
N TRP A 199 7.15 5.18 8.78
CA TRP A 199 6.41 4.78 7.56
C TRP A 199 5.95 3.32 7.61
N THR A 200 6.80 2.41 8.10
CA THR A 200 6.46 1.00 8.27
C THR A 200 5.32 0.82 9.28
N ALA A 201 5.37 1.53 10.41
CA ALA A 201 4.32 1.50 11.42
C ALA A 201 2.98 2.02 10.87
N ILE A 202 3.00 3.10 10.07
CA ILE A 202 1.81 3.64 9.40
C ILE A 202 1.22 2.60 8.45
N VAL A 203 2.04 2.05 7.55
CA VAL A 203 1.59 1.04 6.58
C VAL A 203 1.01 -0.19 7.30
N ALA A 204 1.68 -0.67 8.36
CA ALA A 204 1.19 -1.79 9.15
C ALA A 204 -0.14 -1.47 9.85
N GLY A 205 -0.25 -0.31 10.52
CA GLY A 205 -1.46 0.12 11.22
C GLY A 205 -2.65 0.26 10.28
N VAL A 206 -2.47 0.92 9.13
CA VAL A 206 -3.52 1.10 8.11
C VAL A 206 -3.92 -0.24 7.49
N ALA A 207 -2.95 -1.13 7.22
CA ALA A 207 -3.24 -2.48 6.73
C ALA A 207 -4.06 -3.30 7.73
N VAL A 208 -3.76 -3.19 9.03
CA VAL A 208 -4.54 -3.83 10.10
C VAL A 208 -5.97 -3.30 10.12
N LEU A 209 -6.15 -1.97 10.11
CA LEU A 209 -7.49 -1.36 10.08
C LEU A 209 -8.29 -1.85 8.88
N SER A 210 -7.70 -1.79 7.68
CA SER A 210 -8.32 -2.30 6.45
C SER A 210 -8.68 -3.78 6.56
N HIS A 211 -7.81 -4.62 7.11
CA HIS A 211 -8.10 -6.05 7.30
C HIS A 211 -9.35 -6.27 8.15
N TYR A 212 -9.44 -5.60 9.30
CA TYR A 212 -10.57 -5.76 10.21
C TYR A 212 -11.87 -5.14 9.66
N SER A 213 -11.80 -4.02 8.93
CA SER A 213 -12.95 -3.48 8.20
C SER A 213 -13.49 -4.47 7.17
N MET A 214 -12.61 -5.11 6.40
CA MET A 214 -12.99 -6.11 5.40
C MET A 214 -13.55 -7.39 6.04
N ALA A 215 -13.05 -7.78 7.21
CA ALA A 215 -13.62 -8.87 8.00
C ALA A 215 -15.03 -8.55 8.51
N GLY A 216 -15.26 -7.32 8.99
CA GLY A 216 -16.57 -6.83 9.41
C GLY A 216 -17.60 -6.85 8.28
N LEU A 217 -17.24 -6.34 7.09
CA LEU A 217 -18.11 -6.36 5.90
C LEU A 217 -18.51 -7.79 5.50
N ARG A 218 -17.58 -8.74 5.61
CA ARG A 218 -17.86 -10.16 5.32
C ARG A 218 -18.87 -10.73 6.32
N SER A 219 -18.67 -10.50 7.62
CA SER A 219 -19.56 -11.00 8.67
C SER A 219 -20.98 -10.43 8.53
N ALA A 220 -21.10 -9.13 8.27
CA ALA A 220 -22.39 -8.48 8.04
C ALA A 220 -23.14 -9.03 6.81
N GLY A 221 -22.41 -9.29 5.72
CA GLY A 221 -22.98 -9.93 4.52
C GLY A 221 -23.50 -11.34 4.76
N THR A 222 -22.79 -12.15 5.55
CA THR A 222 -23.21 -13.51 5.91
C THR A 222 -24.48 -13.49 6.78
N LEU A 223 -24.53 -12.66 7.82
CA LEU A 223 -25.69 -12.51 8.70
C LEU A 223 -26.95 -12.12 7.91
N ARG A 224 -26.83 -11.13 7.01
CA ARG A 224 -27.95 -10.68 6.15
C ARG A 224 -28.45 -11.79 5.22
N SER A 225 -27.56 -12.66 4.73
CA SER A 225 -27.95 -13.79 3.88
C SER A 225 -28.67 -14.91 4.64
N GLN A 226 -28.31 -15.14 5.91
CA GLN A 226 -28.94 -16.15 6.77
C GLN A 226 -30.32 -15.71 7.24
N SER A 227 -30.48 -14.45 7.67
CA SER A 227 -31.78 -13.88 8.04
C SER A 227 -32.80 -13.97 6.90
N ARG A 228 -32.38 -13.72 5.66
CA ARG A 228 -33.25 -13.83 4.47
C ARG A 228 -33.66 -15.28 4.12
N LYS A 229 -32.92 -16.29 4.56
CA LYS A 229 -33.22 -17.71 4.31
C LYS A 229 -34.04 -18.37 5.43
N GLY A 230 -34.03 -17.82 6.64
CA GLY A 230 -34.80 -18.33 7.79
C GLY A 230 -36.16 -17.67 8.01
N GLY A 231 -36.55 -16.71 7.15
CA GLY A 231 -37.84 -16.01 7.18
C GLY A 231 -38.80 -16.44 6.08
N THR A 232 -38.59 -17.61 5.48
CA THR A 232 -39.48 -18.29 4.52
C THR A 232 -39.85 -19.64 5.08
#